data_AF-A0A6G9VPF8-F1
#
_entry.id   AF-A0A6G9VPF8-F1
#
_cell.length_a   1.000
_cell.length_b   1.000
_cell.length_c   1.000
_cell.angle_alpha   90.00
_cell.angle_beta   90.00
_cell.angle_gamma   90.00
#
_symmetry.space_group_name_H-M   'P 1'
#
loop_
_entity.id
_entity.type
_entity.pdbx_description
1 polymer ?
#
loop_
_entity_poly.entity_id
_entity_poly.type
_entity_poly.pdbx_seq_one_letter_code
_entity_poly.pdbx_strand_id
1 'polypeptide(L)'
;MTRFHKREAQKIVASFIGSNTLSIRGALIAIILMIIASWLPDGLIEVVAGVKEEDKVKVFCQLLISSGLLVWLMFFIKNLSKSYVPTVDIEIEPSPQASKVLILFLSANPKVHEVLHVNSIDELERNNFRMPLLAINHHKTRLKKVIVICSEDSQNIYEPFKNLVQKLLPTCDISMIEQTPSVIDFEDGNAVYELLETLYQDLAKAKYKHKEIMIDITGGTKVVTLASAIFAIPNDKELEYVSTSDYQIKTYDIRYSEAN
;
A
#
# COMPACT_ATOMS: atom_id res chain seq x y z
N MET A 1 3.38 -6.16 30.46
CA MET A 1 2.24 -5.47 29.82
C MET A 1 2.76 -4.70 28.63
N THR A 2 2.34 -5.14 27.45
CA THR A 2 3.14 -5.18 26.23
C THR A 2 2.94 -3.97 25.32
N ARG A 3 4.01 -3.56 24.62
CA ARG A 3 4.03 -2.51 23.57
C ARG A 3 2.92 -2.67 22.50
N PHE A 4 2.32 -3.85 22.38
CA PHE A 4 1.18 -4.17 21.53
C PHE A 4 -0.10 -3.40 21.87
N HIS A 5 -0.49 -3.30 23.15
CA HIS A 5 -1.68 -2.52 23.53
C HIS A 5 -1.51 -1.02 23.23
N LYS A 6 -0.27 -0.52 23.24
CA LYS A 6 0.03 0.87 22.94
C LYS A 6 -0.16 1.18 21.44
N ARG A 7 0.10 0.22 20.54
CA ARG A 7 -0.11 0.36 19.09
C ARG A 7 -1.58 0.26 18.69
N GLU A 8 -2.36 -0.63 19.30
CA GLU A 8 -3.81 -0.72 19.11
C GLU A 8 -4.52 0.56 19.60
N ALA A 9 -4.17 1.04 20.80
CA ALA A 9 -4.68 2.31 21.30
C ALA A 9 -4.24 3.50 20.42
N GLN A 10 -2.99 3.51 19.91
CA GLN A 10 -2.53 4.53 18.98
C GLN A 10 -3.22 4.45 17.60
N LYS A 11 -3.58 3.26 17.11
CA LYS A 11 -4.35 3.09 15.86
C LYS A 11 -5.81 3.52 16.03
N ILE A 12 -6.44 3.18 17.17
CA ILE A 12 -7.80 3.64 17.50
C ILE A 12 -7.80 5.17 17.65
N VAL A 13 -6.83 5.72 18.39
CA VAL A 13 -6.68 7.17 18.57
C VAL A 13 -6.30 7.86 17.26
N ALA A 14 -5.45 7.30 16.40
CA ALA A 14 -5.13 7.88 15.09
C ALA A 14 -6.26 7.73 14.07
N SER A 15 -7.12 6.69 14.20
CA SER A 15 -8.32 6.53 13.37
C SER A 15 -9.45 7.49 13.79
N PHE A 16 -9.52 7.85 15.07
CA PHE A 16 -10.46 8.86 15.59
C PHE A 16 -9.92 10.30 15.44
N ILE A 17 -8.60 10.46 15.53
CA ILE A 17 -7.87 11.73 15.44
C ILE A 17 -7.04 11.68 14.16
N GLY A 18 -7.73 11.54 13.02
CA GLY A 18 -7.12 11.87 11.72
C GLY A 18 -6.58 13.30 11.77
N SER A 19 -5.47 13.52 11.05
CA SER A 19 -4.73 14.79 10.81
C SER A 19 -5.41 16.05 11.36
N ASN A 20 -4.73 16.91 12.11
CA ASN A 20 -5.24 18.07 12.87
C ASN A 20 -6.50 18.83 12.36
N THR A 21 -6.81 18.83 11.06
CA THR A 21 -8.07 19.32 10.46
C THR A 21 -9.27 18.36 10.53
N LEU A 22 -9.06 17.04 10.44
CA LEU A 22 -10.09 16.00 10.55
C LEU A 22 -10.58 15.84 12.00
N SER A 23 -9.70 16.00 12.99
CA SER A 23 -10.10 15.92 14.41
C SER A 23 -11.02 17.06 14.84
N ILE A 24 -10.80 18.29 14.36
CA ILE A 24 -11.66 19.45 14.64
C ILE A 24 -13.03 19.30 13.95
N ARG A 25 -13.03 18.85 12.68
CA ARG A 25 -14.27 18.59 11.93
C ARG A 25 -15.07 17.44 12.56
N GLY A 26 -14.40 16.37 13.00
CA GLY A 26 -15.02 15.26 13.71
C GLY A 26 -15.60 15.68 15.07
N ALA A 27 -14.87 16.48 15.85
CA ALA A 27 -15.37 17.03 17.10
C ALA A 27 -16.61 17.92 16.91
N LEU A 28 -16.62 18.76 15.85
CA LEU A 28 -17.75 19.61 15.51
C LEU A 28 -18.99 18.78 15.12
N ILE A 29 -18.82 17.71 14.33
CA ILE A 29 -19.89 16.76 14.01
C ILE A 29 -20.43 16.11 15.29
N ALA A 30 -19.56 15.65 16.19
CA ALA A 30 -19.97 15.02 17.44
C ALA A 30 -20.78 15.97 18.34
N ILE A 31 -20.37 17.24 18.43
CA ILE A 31 -21.11 18.27 19.18
C ILE A 31 -22.51 18.49 18.59
N ILE A 32 -22.60 18.61 17.26
CA ILE A 32 -23.89 18.81 16.57
C ILE A 32 -24.81 17.59 16.79
N LEU A 33 -24.27 16.37 16.70
CA LEU A 33 -25.02 15.15 16.98
C LEU A 33 -25.54 15.10 18.43
N MET A 34 -24.73 15.53 19.40
CA MET A 34 -25.18 15.60 20.81
C MET A 34 -26.32 16.60 21.00
N ILE A 35 -26.26 17.77 20.33
CA ILE A 35 -27.33 18.78 20.38
C ILE A 35 -28.62 18.22 19.76
N ILE A 36 -28.52 17.57 18.59
CA ILE A 36 -29.69 16.96 17.92
C ILE A 36 -30.27 15.85 18.81
N ALA A 37 -29.43 14.97 19.35
CA ALA A 37 -29.87 13.84 20.18
C ALA A 37 -30.51 14.27 21.50
N SER A 38 -30.15 15.42 22.04
CA SER A 38 -30.80 15.97 23.24
C SER A 38 -32.08 16.74 22.90
N TRP A 39 -32.04 17.65 21.92
CA TRP A 39 -33.13 18.61 21.73
C TRP A 39 -34.27 18.10 20.85
N LEU A 40 -33.99 17.20 19.91
CA LEU A 40 -35.01 16.67 19.01
C LEU A 40 -36.00 15.74 19.74
N PRO A 41 -35.58 14.76 20.56
CA PRO A 41 -36.51 13.91 21.29
C PRO A 41 -37.32 14.68 22.32
N ASP A 42 -36.68 15.56 23.09
CA ASP A 42 -37.35 16.37 24.12
C ASP A 42 -38.43 17.27 23.50
N GLY A 43 -38.12 17.95 22.39
CA GLY A 43 -39.09 18.76 21.69
C GLY A 43 -40.26 17.95 21.12
N LEU A 44 -40.01 16.74 20.61
CA LEU A 44 -41.08 15.86 20.09
C LEU A 44 -41.97 15.32 21.22
N ILE A 45 -41.39 14.95 22.36
CA ILE A 45 -42.13 14.47 23.53
C ILE A 45 -43.05 15.58 24.06
N GLU A 46 -42.57 16.81 24.18
CA GLU A 46 -43.38 17.94 24.66
C GLU A 46 -44.53 18.29 23.68
N VAL A 47 -44.33 18.14 22.37
CA VAL A 47 -45.40 18.28 21.37
C VAL A 47 -46.47 17.20 21.53
N VAL A 48 -46.07 15.94 21.71
CA VAL A 48 -46.99 14.80 21.88
C VAL A 48 -47.74 14.85 23.21
N ALA A 49 -47.07 15.27 24.29
CA ALA A 49 -47.65 15.38 25.63
C ALA A 49 -48.58 16.60 25.80
N GLY A 50 -48.58 17.53 24.84
CA GLY A 50 -49.35 18.77 24.90
C GLY A 50 -48.51 19.91 25.49
N VAL A 51 -48.13 20.85 24.62
CA VAL A 51 -47.23 21.95 24.98
C VAL A 51 -47.92 22.97 25.87
N LYS A 52 -47.32 23.27 27.03
CA LYS A 52 -47.77 24.36 27.91
C LYS A 52 -47.58 25.72 27.24
N GLU A 53 -48.48 26.66 27.52
CA GLU A 53 -48.47 27.98 26.88
C GLU A 53 -47.17 28.78 27.09
N GLU A 54 -46.56 28.63 28.27
CA GLU A 54 -45.26 29.22 28.63
C GLU A 54 -44.07 28.64 27.86
N ASP A 55 -44.16 27.37 27.41
CA ASP A 55 -43.07 26.64 26.78
C ASP A 55 -43.16 26.58 25.24
N LYS A 56 -44.27 27.05 24.65
CA LYS A 56 -44.52 27.01 23.19
C LYS A 56 -43.35 27.53 22.35
N VAL A 57 -42.77 28.66 22.77
CA VAL A 57 -41.65 29.29 22.05
C VAL A 57 -40.37 28.45 22.16
N LYS A 58 -40.10 27.90 23.35
CA LYS A 58 -38.93 27.06 23.61
C LYS A 58 -38.98 25.78 22.77
N VAL A 59 -40.11 25.07 22.79
CA VAL A 59 -40.31 23.84 22.01
C VAL A 59 -40.16 24.09 20.52
N PHE A 60 -40.75 25.19 20.03
CA PHE A 60 -40.63 25.58 18.63
C PHE A 60 -39.16 25.84 18.22
N CYS A 61 -38.41 26.59 19.04
CA CYS A 61 -36.99 26.85 18.79
C CYS A 61 -36.15 25.55 18.84
N GLN A 62 -36.39 24.66 19.81
CA GLN A 62 -35.66 23.40 19.94
C GLN A 62 -35.84 22.51 18.71
N LEU A 63 -37.08 22.35 18.24
CA LEU A 63 -37.38 21.55 17.05
C LEU A 63 -36.83 22.19 15.77
N LEU A 64 -36.93 23.51 15.64
CA LEU A 64 -36.45 24.23 14.46
C LEU A 64 -34.91 24.17 14.36
N ILE A 65 -34.20 24.38 15.47
CA ILE A 65 -32.73 24.32 15.51
C ILE A 65 -32.24 22.89 15.28
N SER A 66 -32.80 21.90 15.97
CA SER A 66 -32.37 20.50 15.81
C SER A 66 -32.65 19.96 14.41
N SER A 67 -33.81 20.28 13.82
CA SER A 67 -34.14 19.89 12.44
C SER A 67 -33.26 20.61 11.43
N GLY A 68 -32.98 21.91 11.63
CA GLY A 68 -32.08 22.67 10.78
C GLY A 68 -30.64 22.13 10.82
N LEU A 69 -30.15 21.79 12.01
CA LEU A 69 -28.85 21.15 12.19
C LEU A 69 -28.79 19.76 11.55
N LEU A 70 -29.87 18.97 11.64
CA LEU A 70 -29.93 17.65 11.00
C LEU A 70 -29.87 17.76 9.47
N VAL A 71 -30.66 18.67 8.88
CA VAL A 71 -30.63 18.93 7.44
C VAL A 71 -29.25 19.44 7.01
N TRP A 72 -28.67 20.39 7.74
CA TRP A 72 -27.32 20.87 7.49
C TRP A 72 -26.29 19.75 7.56
N LEU A 73 -26.37 18.88 8.58
CA LEU A 73 -25.48 17.74 8.75
C LEU A 73 -25.62 16.75 7.58
N MET A 74 -26.84 16.46 7.12
CA MET A 74 -27.06 15.63 5.94
C MET A 74 -26.44 16.23 4.68
N PHE A 75 -26.59 17.54 4.45
CA PHE A 75 -25.96 18.23 3.33
C PHE A 75 -24.44 18.24 3.46
N PHE A 76 -23.92 18.48 4.65
CA PHE A 76 -22.49 18.50 4.94
C PHE A 76 -21.84 17.13 4.72
N ILE A 77 -22.45 16.05 5.22
CA ILE A 77 -22.01 14.67 4.99
C ILE A 77 -22.10 14.32 3.50
N LYS A 78 -23.18 14.68 2.82
CA LYS A 78 -23.33 14.45 1.37
C LYS A 78 -22.26 15.20 0.57
N ASN A 79 -21.90 16.41 0.97
CA ASN A 79 -20.87 17.20 0.32
C ASN A 79 -19.46 16.65 0.60
N LEU A 80 -19.21 16.19 1.84
CA LEU A 80 -18.00 15.46 2.20
C LEU A 80 -17.87 14.17 1.40
N SER A 81 -18.93 13.36 1.32
CA SER A 81 -18.93 12.07 0.62
C SER A 81 -18.62 12.21 -0.87
N LYS A 82 -19.06 13.29 -1.53
CA LYS A 82 -18.70 13.58 -2.92
C LYS A 82 -17.20 13.87 -3.12
N SER A 83 -16.52 14.35 -2.08
CA SER A 83 -15.08 14.68 -2.12
C SER A 83 -14.19 13.51 -1.64
N TYR A 84 -14.78 12.41 -1.15
CA TYR A 84 -14.07 11.32 -0.45
C TYR A 84 -14.23 9.96 -1.13
N VAL A 85 -14.61 9.90 -2.40
CA VAL A 85 -14.41 8.68 -3.20
C VAL A 85 -13.02 8.80 -3.82
N PRO A 86 -11.97 8.22 -3.21
CA PRO A 86 -10.65 8.27 -3.80
C PRO A 86 -10.70 7.59 -5.16
N THR A 87 -10.39 8.34 -6.21
CA THR A 87 -10.13 7.78 -7.52
C THR A 87 -8.72 7.19 -7.49
N VAL A 88 -8.58 5.95 -7.97
CA VAL A 88 -7.27 5.32 -8.13
C VAL A 88 -6.79 5.65 -9.52
N ASP A 89 -5.77 6.49 -9.61
CA ASP A 89 -5.07 6.75 -10.86
C ASP A 89 -3.86 5.83 -10.95
N ILE A 90 -3.72 5.17 -12.08
CA ILE A 90 -2.60 4.29 -12.39
C ILE A 90 -1.82 4.95 -13.52
N GLU A 91 -0.65 5.50 -13.17
CA GLU A 91 0.29 6.03 -14.15
C GLU A 91 1.22 4.89 -14.58
N ILE A 92 1.24 4.60 -15.88
CA ILE A 92 2.08 3.55 -16.46
C ILE A 92 3.22 4.23 -17.23
N GLU A 93 4.45 4.10 -16.72
CA GLU A 93 5.63 4.61 -17.40
C GLU A 93 6.29 3.48 -18.22
N PRO A 94 6.36 3.60 -19.56
CA PRO A 94 6.94 2.57 -20.42
C PRO A 94 8.48 2.59 -20.46
N SER A 95 9.13 3.59 -19.85
CA SER A 95 10.59 3.69 -19.76
C SER A 95 11.01 4.13 -18.36
N PRO A 96 10.95 3.22 -17.38
CA PRO A 96 11.13 3.62 -15.99
C PRO A 96 12.56 3.96 -15.65
N GLN A 97 12.73 4.94 -14.75
CA GLN A 97 14.04 5.32 -14.26
C GLN A 97 14.69 4.20 -13.46
N ALA A 98 16.02 4.07 -13.57
CA ALA A 98 16.74 3.06 -12.80
C ALA A 98 16.66 3.33 -11.28
N SER A 99 16.34 2.30 -10.49
CA SER A 99 16.22 2.37 -9.03
C SER A 99 17.57 2.13 -8.32
N LYS A 100 17.65 2.45 -7.02
CA LYS A 100 18.83 2.13 -6.19
C LYS A 100 18.66 0.81 -5.46
N VAL A 101 17.43 0.45 -5.11
CA VAL A 101 17.10 -0.80 -4.42
C VAL A 101 16.05 -1.51 -5.25
N LEU A 102 16.27 -2.79 -5.51
CA LEU A 102 15.32 -3.65 -6.19
C LEU A 102 14.89 -4.77 -5.24
N ILE A 103 13.59 -4.92 -5.02
CA ILE A 103 13.00 -6.02 -4.26
C ILE A 103 12.40 -7.01 -5.25
N LEU A 104 12.88 -8.26 -5.24
CA LEU A 104 12.50 -9.31 -6.16
C LEU A 104 11.83 -10.47 -5.41
N PHE A 105 10.75 -11.02 -5.96
CA PHE A 105 10.20 -12.29 -5.51
C PHE A 105 10.69 -13.43 -6.41
N LEU A 106 11.54 -14.31 -5.89
CA LEU A 106 12.08 -15.42 -6.66
C LEU A 106 11.03 -16.53 -6.77
N SER A 107 10.62 -16.84 -8.00
CA SER A 107 9.69 -17.94 -8.26
C SER A 107 10.41 -19.27 -8.33
N ALA A 108 9.73 -20.37 -7.99
CA ALA A 108 10.25 -21.72 -8.21
C ALA A 108 10.69 -21.90 -9.67
N ASN A 109 11.79 -22.61 -9.89
CA ASN A 109 12.37 -22.83 -11.22
C ASN A 109 12.77 -24.30 -11.36
N PRO A 110 11.85 -25.18 -11.81
CA PRO A 110 12.15 -26.60 -11.95
C PRO A 110 13.23 -26.89 -12.99
N LYS A 111 13.52 -25.94 -13.88
CA LYS A 111 14.51 -26.05 -14.95
C LYS A 111 15.83 -25.34 -14.64
N VAL A 112 16.14 -25.13 -13.36
CA VAL A 112 17.35 -24.40 -12.93
C VAL A 112 18.63 -24.98 -13.53
N HIS A 113 18.76 -26.31 -13.60
CA HIS A 113 19.96 -26.98 -14.11
C HIS A 113 20.20 -26.76 -15.60
N GLU A 114 19.13 -26.58 -16.38
CA GLU A 114 19.22 -26.37 -17.84
C GLU A 114 19.85 -25.01 -18.17
N VAL A 115 19.76 -24.04 -17.25
CA VAL A 115 20.14 -22.65 -17.51
C VAL A 115 21.46 -22.20 -16.86
N LEU A 116 22.17 -23.08 -16.16
CA LEU A 116 23.46 -22.73 -15.55
C LEU A 116 24.57 -22.46 -16.59
N HIS A 117 24.40 -23.01 -17.80
CA HIS A 117 25.40 -22.96 -18.85
C HIS A 117 25.21 -21.82 -19.86
N VAL A 118 24.08 -21.10 -19.82
CA VAL A 118 23.79 -20.01 -20.77
C VAL A 118 24.80 -18.86 -20.64
N ASN A 119 25.09 -18.18 -21.75
CA ASN A 119 26.05 -17.09 -21.80
C ASN A 119 25.41 -15.70 -21.93
N SER A 120 24.11 -15.66 -22.19
CA SER A 120 23.34 -14.42 -22.32
C SER A 120 21.95 -14.57 -21.69
N ILE A 121 21.31 -13.45 -21.37
CA ILE A 121 19.94 -13.44 -20.84
C ILE A 121 18.94 -13.94 -21.90
N ASP A 122 19.20 -13.69 -23.18
CA ASP A 122 18.30 -14.08 -24.27
C ASP A 122 18.21 -15.60 -24.47
N GLU A 123 19.30 -16.33 -24.18
CA GLU A 123 19.34 -17.80 -24.18
C GLU A 123 18.43 -18.44 -23.11
N LEU A 124 17.93 -17.68 -22.14
CA LEU A 124 17.00 -18.19 -21.13
C LEU A 124 15.59 -18.43 -21.67
N GLU A 125 15.24 -17.90 -22.84
CA GLU A 125 13.92 -18.04 -23.47
C GLU A 125 12.75 -17.79 -22.51
N ARG A 126 12.01 -18.83 -22.11
CA ARG A 126 10.85 -18.77 -21.19
C ARG A 126 11.18 -19.22 -19.77
N ASN A 127 12.46 -19.27 -19.40
CA ASN A 127 12.88 -19.65 -18.05
C ASN A 127 12.53 -18.55 -17.04
N ASN A 128 12.12 -18.96 -15.83
CA ASN A 128 11.68 -18.05 -14.77
C ASN A 128 12.78 -17.09 -14.28
N PHE A 129 14.06 -17.40 -14.51
CA PHE A 129 15.16 -16.49 -14.19
C PHE A 129 15.32 -15.32 -15.16
N ARG A 130 14.70 -15.39 -16.35
CA ARG A 130 14.83 -14.33 -17.36
C ARG A 130 14.31 -12.99 -16.85
N MET A 131 13.10 -12.96 -16.27
CA MET A 131 12.49 -11.70 -15.84
C MET A 131 13.29 -11.00 -14.73
N PRO A 132 13.66 -11.69 -13.62
CA PRO A 132 14.48 -11.06 -12.59
C PRO A 132 15.85 -10.60 -13.11
N LEU A 133 16.46 -11.31 -14.06
CA LEU A 133 17.72 -10.89 -14.68
C LEU A 133 17.55 -9.63 -15.55
N LEU A 134 16.45 -9.52 -16.29
CA LEU A 134 16.13 -8.32 -17.07
C LEU A 134 15.90 -7.11 -16.17
N ALA A 135 15.16 -7.29 -15.07
CA ALA A 135 14.93 -6.25 -14.05
C ALA A 135 16.26 -5.74 -13.46
N ILE A 136 17.14 -6.65 -13.01
CA ILE A 136 18.46 -6.27 -12.49
C ILE A 136 19.29 -5.56 -13.57
N ASN A 137 19.30 -6.08 -14.81
CA ASN A 137 20.07 -5.51 -15.92
C ASN A 137 19.64 -4.08 -16.26
N HIS A 138 18.34 -3.77 -16.16
CA HIS A 138 17.80 -2.42 -16.36
C HIS A 138 18.27 -1.44 -15.29
N HIS A 139 18.26 -1.87 -14.03
CA HIS A 139 18.61 -1.01 -12.91
C HIS A 139 20.12 -0.91 -12.62
N LYS A 140 20.96 -1.78 -13.21
CA LYS A 140 22.39 -1.94 -12.88
C LYS A 140 23.23 -0.66 -12.82
N THR A 141 22.83 0.40 -13.53
CA THR A 141 23.55 1.68 -13.56
C THR A 141 23.42 2.48 -12.25
N ARG A 142 22.34 2.28 -11.50
CA ARG A 142 22.06 2.98 -10.22
C ARG A 142 21.90 2.04 -9.03
N LEU A 143 21.75 0.76 -9.30
CA LEU A 143 21.49 -0.28 -8.31
C LEU A 143 22.62 -0.35 -7.28
N LYS A 144 22.23 -0.37 -6.01
CA LYS A 144 23.11 -0.50 -4.84
C LYS A 144 22.78 -1.69 -3.97
N LYS A 145 21.57 -2.24 -4.12
CA LYS A 145 21.06 -3.36 -3.34
C LYS A 145 19.95 -4.09 -4.11
N VAL A 146 20.00 -5.41 -4.09
CA VAL A 146 18.96 -6.31 -4.59
C VAL A 146 18.54 -7.21 -3.43
N ILE A 147 17.28 -7.11 -3.02
CA ILE A 147 16.69 -7.93 -1.96
C ILE A 147 15.88 -9.02 -2.65
N VAL A 148 16.29 -10.27 -2.48
CA VAL A 148 15.62 -11.44 -3.05
C VAL A 148 14.80 -12.11 -1.95
N ILE A 149 13.49 -12.13 -2.16
CA ILE A 149 12.52 -12.78 -1.28
C ILE A 149 12.22 -14.16 -1.88
N CYS A 150 12.30 -15.19 -1.05
CA CYS A 150 12.07 -16.58 -1.46
C CYS A 150 10.90 -17.20 -0.69
N SER A 151 10.22 -18.14 -1.33
CA SER A 151 9.30 -19.07 -0.70
C SER A 151 9.99 -20.40 -0.42
N GLU A 152 9.28 -21.34 0.22
CA GLU A 152 9.82 -22.67 0.50
C GLU A 152 10.27 -23.38 -0.79
N ASP A 153 9.54 -23.15 -1.88
CA ASP A 153 9.81 -23.73 -3.19
C ASP A 153 10.97 -23.06 -3.96
N SER A 154 11.38 -21.85 -3.57
CA SER A 154 12.41 -21.08 -4.28
C SER A 154 13.66 -20.78 -3.48
N GLN A 155 13.70 -21.05 -2.17
CA GLN A 155 14.89 -20.83 -1.35
C GLN A 155 16.12 -21.60 -1.87
N ASN A 156 15.93 -22.83 -2.33
CA ASN A 156 17.02 -23.72 -2.76
C ASN A 156 17.66 -23.30 -4.08
N ILE A 157 16.98 -22.42 -4.84
CA ILE A 157 17.45 -21.93 -6.14
C ILE A 157 18.00 -20.51 -6.06
N TYR A 158 18.03 -19.90 -4.87
CA TYR A 158 18.63 -18.57 -4.67
C TYR A 158 20.11 -18.54 -5.03
N GLU A 159 20.91 -19.49 -4.54
CA GLU A 159 22.35 -19.54 -4.85
C GLU A 159 22.62 -19.77 -6.35
N PRO A 160 21.96 -20.73 -7.04
CA PRO A 160 22.01 -20.83 -8.50
C PRO A 160 21.65 -19.52 -9.22
N PHE A 161 20.60 -18.83 -8.78
CA PHE A 161 20.18 -17.54 -9.33
C PHE A 161 21.27 -16.48 -9.13
N LYS A 162 21.80 -16.33 -7.93
CA LYS A 162 22.85 -15.36 -7.59
C LYS A 162 24.13 -15.57 -8.41
N ASN A 163 24.53 -16.83 -8.58
CA ASN A 163 25.67 -17.18 -9.44
C ASN A 163 25.41 -16.82 -10.91
N LEU A 164 24.19 -17.03 -11.39
CA LEU A 164 23.81 -16.67 -12.75
C LEU A 164 23.80 -15.15 -12.97
N VAL A 165 23.34 -14.36 -11.98
CA VAL A 165 23.43 -12.90 -12.00
C VAL A 165 24.90 -12.47 -12.16
N GLN A 166 25.81 -13.01 -11.34
CA GLN A 166 27.24 -12.66 -11.44
C GLN A 166 27.84 -13.03 -12.79
N LYS A 167 27.45 -14.17 -13.35
CA LYS A 167 27.93 -14.65 -14.65
C LYS A 167 27.46 -13.75 -15.79
N LEU A 168 26.16 -13.44 -15.84
CA LEU A 168 25.54 -12.73 -16.97
C LEU A 168 25.62 -11.21 -16.85
N LEU A 169 25.79 -10.70 -15.63
CA LEU A 169 25.87 -9.27 -15.33
C LEU A 169 27.16 -8.97 -14.55
N PRO A 170 28.34 -9.10 -15.17
CA PRO A 170 29.63 -8.98 -14.46
C PRO A 170 29.90 -7.57 -13.89
N THR A 171 29.18 -6.56 -14.37
CA THR A 171 29.24 -5.18 -13.84
C THR A 171 28.44 -4.99 -12.55
N CYS A 172 27.59 -5.95 -12.20
CA CYS A 172 26.82 -5.97 -10.96
C CYS A 172 27.70 -6.55 -9.84
N ASP A 173 27.87 -5.80 -8.75
CA ASP A 173 28.58 -6.32 -7.57
C ASP A 173 27.72 -7.37 -6.87
N ILE A 174 28.19 -8.62 -6.80
CA ILE A 174 27.47 -9.72 -6.16
C ILE A 174 27.12 -9.46 -4.69
N SER A 175 27.90 -8.60 -4.01
CA SER A 175 27.67 -8.27 -2.59
C SER A 175 26.40 -7.46 -2.37
N MET A 176 25.86 -6.83 -3.44
CA MET A 176 24.60 -6.11 -3.36
C MET A 176 23.38 -7.03 -3.34
N ILE A 177 23.54 -8.32 -3.70
CA ILE A 177 22.44 -9.29 -3.80
C ILE A 177 22.35 -10.07 -2.49
N GLU A 178 21.27 -9.83 -1.76
CA GLU A 178 20.98 -10.44 -0.47
C GLU A 178 19.62 -11.15 -0.48
N GLN A 179 19.56 -12.32 0.15
CA GLN A 179 18.31 -13.01 0.43
C GLN A 179 17.73 -12.47 1.73
N THR A 180 16.40 -12.39 1.83
CA THR A 180 15.76 -12.18 3.13
C THR A 180 16.07 -13.34 4.09
N PRO A 181 16.30 -13.07 5.39
CA PRO A 181 16.63 -14.13 6.35
C PRO A 181 15.52 -15.16 6.53
N SER A 182 14.26 -14.73 6.37
CA SER A 182 13.09 -15.58 6.47
C SER A 182 12.56 -15.90 5.08
N VAL A 183 12.24 -17.18 4.90
CA VAL A 183 11.37 -17.67 3.83
C VAL A 183 9.93 -17.30 4.18
N ILE A 184 9.13 -16.93 3.18
CA ILE A 184 7.73 -16.58 3.38
C ILE A 184 6.81 -17.42 2.47
N ASP A 185 5.62 -17.72 2.96
CA ASP A 185 4.57 -18.31 2.12
C ASP A 185 4.03 -17.24 1.16
N PHE A 186 4.17 -17.49 -0.15
CA PHE A 186 3.69 -16.58 -1.18
C PHE A 186 2.16 -16.63 -1.35
N GLU A 187 1.46 -17.61 -0.77
CA GLU A 187 0.00 -17.64 -0.71
C GLU A 187 -0.56 -16.91 0.53
N ASP A 188 0.30 -16.48 1.46
CA ASP A 188 -0.10 -15.62 2.58
C ASP A 188 0.18 -14.14 2.26
N GLY A 189 -0.86 -13.46 1.75
CA GLY A 189 -0.77 -12.03 1.43
C GLY A 189 -0.45 -11.12 2.63
N ASN A 190 -0.84 -11.50 3.86
CA ASN A 190 -0.51 -10.71 5.04
C ASN A 190 0.98 -10.84 5.38
N ALA A 191 1.54 -12.05 5.30
CA ALA A 191 2.97 -12.27 5.51
C ALA A 191 3.82 -11.49 4.48
N VAL A 192 3.40 -11.47 3.21
CA VAL A 192 4.05 -10.64 2.17
C VAL A 192 3.99 -9.15 2.53
N TYR A 193 2.82 -8.65 2.91
CA TYR A 193 2.63 -7.25 3.27
C TYR A 193 3.48 -6.84 4.49
N GLU A 194 3.49 -7.65 5.55
CA GLU A 194 4.27 -7.39 6.77
C GLU A 194 5.80 -7.43 6.51
N LEU A 195 6.25 -8.32 5.63
CA LEU A 195 7.64 -8.36 5.19
C LEU A 195 8.00 -7.07 4.45
N LEU A 196 7.18 -6.63 3.50
CA LEU A 196 7.42 -5.39 2.75
C LEU A 196 7.43 -4.16 3.69
N GLU A 197 6.53 -4.09 4.68
CA GLU A 197 6.58 -3.04 5.71
C GLU A 197 7.91 -3.04 6.48
N THR A 198 8.39 -4.23 6.88
CA THR A 198 9.65 -4.38 7.61
C THR A 198 10.85 -3.97 6.74
N LEU A 199 10.91 -4.43 5.49
CA LEU A 199 11.97 -4.08 4.54
C LEU A 199 12.01 -2.57 4.29
N TYR A 200 10.87 -1.93 4.07
CA TYR A 200 10.82 -0.47 3.87
C TYR A 200 11.26 0.29 5.12
N GLN A 201 10.90 -0.17 6.32
CA GLN A 201 11.38 0.45 7.57
C GLN A 201 12.90 0.34 7.69
N ASP A 202 13.50 -0.79 7.33
CA ASP A 202 14.95 -1.00 7.40
C ASP A 202 15.69 -0.21 6.32
N LEU A 203 15.14 -0.14 5.10
CA LEU A 203 15.67 0.69 4.02
C LEU A 203 15.58 2.19 4.34
N ALA A 204 14.51 2.63 5.01
CA ALA A 204 14.38 4.01 5.48
C ALA A 204 15.44 4.34 6.56
N LYS A 205 15.73 3.43 7.49
CA LYS A 205 16.85 3.58 8.45
C LYS A 205 18.19 3.69 7.73
N ALA A 206 18.35 2.96 6.63
CA ALA A 206 19.50 3.04 5.73
C ALA A 206 19.49 4.29 4.79
N LYS A 207 18.52 5.19 4.97
CA LYS A 207 18.36 6.47 4.24
C LYS A 207 18.01 6.36 2.76
N TYR A 208 17.40 5.24 2.34
CA TYR A 208 16.77 5.16 1.02
C TYR A 208 15.43 5.88 1.01
N LYS A 209 15.13 6.59 -0.07
CA LYS A 209 13.81 7.21 -0.30
C LYS A 209 12.87 6.21 -0.98
N HIS A 210 11.56 6.33 -0.80
CA HIS A 210 10.59 5.38 -1.41
C HIS A 210 10.75 5.27 -2.93
N LYS A 211 10.81 6.39 -3.65
CA LYS A 211 11.10 6.46 -5.10
C LYS A 211 12.47 5.91 -5.55
N GLU A 212 13.32 5.50 -4.63
CA GLU A 212 14.60 4.86 -4.94
C GLU A 212 14.53 3.33 -4.78
N ILE A 213 13.38 2.82 -4.34
CA ILE A 213 13.09 1.42 -4.06
C ILE A 213 12.03 0.96 -5.07
N MET A 214 12.36 -0.06 -5.85
CA MET A 214 11.46 -0.68 -6.82
C MET A 214 11.04 -2.06 -6.31
N ILE A 215 9.76 -2.39 -6.43
CA ILE A 215 9.24 -3.73 -6.15
C ILE A 215 8.92 -4.42 -7.48
N ASP A 216 9.67 -5.45 -7.84
CA ASP A 216 9.33 -6.30 -8.98
C ASP A 216 8.21 -7.25 -8.60
N ILE A 217 7.07 -7.12 -9.28
CA ILE A 217 5.89 -7.98 -9.11
C ILE A 217 5.79 -9.02 -10.23
N THR A 218 6.86 -9.20 -11.01
CA THR A 218 6.89 -10.15 -12.12
C THR A 218 7.00 -11.58 -11.62
N GLY A 219 7.83 -11.79 -10.62
CA GLY A 219 7.96 -13.07 -9.93
C GLY A 219 6.97 -13.24 -8.78
N GLY A 220 6.76 -14.49 -8.38
CA GLY A 220 5.89 -14.87 -7.27
C GLY A 220 4.54 -15.38 -7.74
N THR A 221 3.57 -15.36 -6.82
CA THR A 221 2.18 -15.76 -7.07
C THR A 221 1.34 -14.51 -7.34
N LYS A 222 0.10 -14.69 -7.80
CA LYS A 222 -0.85 -13.56 -7.93
C LYS A 222 -1.14 -12.90 -6.58
N VAL A 223 -1.03 -13.66 -5.49
CA VAL A 223 -1.19 -13.15 -4.12
C VAL A 223 -0.08 -12.16 -3.79
N VAL A 224 1.17 -12.48 -4.14
CA VAL A 224 2.32 -11.54 -4.02
C VAL A 224 2.07 -10.26 -4.80
N THR A 225 1.61 -10.36 -6.05
CA THR A 225 1.29 -9.19 -6.88
C THR A 225 0.22 -8.31 -6.21
N LEU A 226 -0.87 -8.92 -5.72
CA LEU A 226 -1.96 -8.20 -5.06
C LEU A 226 -1.50 -7.53 -3.76
N ALA A 227 -0.80 -8.26 -2.90
CA ALA A 227 -0.28 -7.73 -1.64
C ALA A 227 0.71 -6.58 -1.88
N SER A 228 1.60 -6.71 -2.86
CA SER A 228 2.54 -5.66 -3.25
C SER A 228 1.82 -4.43 -3.81
N ALA A 229 0.77 -4.62 -4.60
CA ALA A 229 -0.05 -3.52 -5.09
C ALA A 229 -0.74 -2.77 -3.96
N ILE A 230 -1.39 -3.49 -3.03
CA ILE A 230 -2.00 -2.90 -1.84
C ILE A 230 -0.97 -2.16 -0.99
N PHE A 231 0.25 -2.71 -0.87
CA PHE A 231 1.34 -2.09 -0.15
C PHE A 231 1.90 -0.83 -0.83
N ALA A 232 1.86 -0.77 -2.17
CA ALA A 232 2.37 0.36 -2.94
C ALA A 232 1.42 1.55 -2.99
N ILE A 233 0.10 1.30 -2.99
CA ILE A 233 -0.96 2.32 -3.03
C ILE A 233 -0.71 3.51 -2.07
N PRO A 234 -0.29 3.30 -0.81
CA PRO A 234 0.04 4.40 0.08
C PRO A 234 1.47 4.91 -0.16
N ASN A 235 1.61 6.11 -0.72
CA ASN A 235 2.83 6.95 -0.76
C ASN A 235 3.96 6.51 -1.72
N ASP A 236 4.06 7.11 -2.90
CA ASP A 236 5.27 7.20 -3.76
C ASP A 236 6.12 5.90 -3.87
N LYS A 237 5.47 4.73 -3.85
CA LYS A 237 6.13 3.44 -4.04
C LYS A 237 5.85 2.97 -5.45
N GLU A 238 6.90 2.54 -6.13
CA GLU A 238 6.81 2.10 -7.51
C GLU A 238 6.84 0.58 -7.58
N LEU A 239 5.99 0.02 -8.44
CA LEU A 239 6.00 -1.38 -8.80
C LEU A 239 6.53 -1.52 -10.22
N GLU A 240 7.27 -2.58 -10.50
CA GLU A 240 7.63 -2.93 -11.88
C GLU A 240 7.14 -4.31 -12.27
N TYR A 241 6.86 -4.46 -13.56
CA TYR A 241 6.52 -5.71 -14.20
C TYR A 241 7.31 -5.85 -15.50
N VAL A 242 8.03 -6.95 -15.65
CA VAL A 242 8.69 -7.35 -16.88
C VAL A 242 7.72 -8.25 -17.65
N SER A 243 7.29 -7.76 -18.81
CA SER A 243 6.32 -8.45 -19.64
C SER A 243 6.85 -9.77 -20.20
N THR A 244 6.06 -10.83 -20.07
CA THR A 244 6.44 -12.16 -20.55
C THR A 244 6.32 -12.33 -22.08
N SER A 245 5.67 -11.38 -22.77
CA SER A 245 5.46 -11.43 -24.22
C SER A 245 6.52 -10.67 -25.02
N ASP A 246 6.89 -9.47 -24.56
CA ASP A 246 7.81 -8.56 -25.27
C ASP A 246 9.03 -8.17 -24.42
N TYR A 247 9.14 -8.67 -23.18
CA TYR A 247 10.26 -8.45 -22.27
C TYR A 247 10.52 -6.97 -21.94
N GLN A 248 9.51 -6.11 -22.17
CA GLN A 248 9.56 -4.71 -21.78
C GLN A 248 9.24 -4.57 -20.29
N ILE A 249 9.98 -3.68 -19.63
CA ILE A 249 9.77 -3.31 -18.23
C ILE A 249 8.77 -2.17 -18.19
N LYS A 250 7.73 -2.33 -17.39
CA LYS A 250 6.70 -1.33 -17.15
C LYS A 250 6.68 -0.99 -15.67
N THR A 251 6.69 0.28 -15.34
CA THR A 251 6.48 0.73 -13.96
C THR A 251 5.06 1.23 -13.78
N TYR A 252 4.49 0.87 -12.64
CA TYR A 252 3.17 1.26 -12.20
C TYR A 252 3.34 2.13 -10.96
N ASP A 253 2.98 3.40 -11.10
CA ASP A 253 2.78 4.30 -9.98
C ASP A 253 1.28 4.38 -9.70
N ILE A 254 0.87 3.90 -8.53
CA ILE A 254 -0.52 3.82 -8.12
C ILE A 254 -0.77 4.93 -7.11
N ARG A 255 -1.54 5.94 -7.50
CA ARG A 255 -1.83 7.11 -6.67
C ARG A 255 -3.31 7.22 -6.37
N TYR A 256 -3.62 7.70 -5.17
CA TYR A 256 -4.94 8.23 -4.88
C TYR A 256 -5.01 9.66 -5.41
N SER A 257 -5.94 9.93 -6.31
CA SER A 257 -6.34 11.29 -6.63
C SER A 257 -7.56 11.69 -5.83
N GLU A 258 -7.59 12.94 -5.38
CA GLU A 258 -8.81 13.56 -4.90
C GLU A 258 -9.73 13.77 -6.10
N ALA A 259 -11.00 13.36 -5.97
CA ALA A 259 -12.00 13.64 -7.00
C ALA A 259 -12.14 15.16 -7.16
N ASN A 260 -11.90 15.67 -8.38
CA ASN A 260 -12.09 17.08 -8.75
C ASN A 260 -13.55 17.55 -8.57
#